data_AF-A0A9D4LRH1-F1
#
_entry.id   AF-A0A9D4LRH1-F1
#
_cell.length_a   1.000
_cell.length_b   1.000
_cell.length_c   1.000
_cell.angle_alpha   90.00
_cell.angle_beta   90.00
_cell.angle_gamma   90.00
#
_symmetry.space_group_name_H-M   'P 1'
#
loop_
_entity.id
_entity.type
_entity.pdbx_description
1 polymer ?
#
loop_
_entity_poly.entity_id
_entity_poly.type
_entity_poly.pdbx_seq_one_letter_code
_entity_poly.pdbx_strand_id
1 'polypeptide(L)' 'MFLFIDYIPNVTFSFLPDPKDGSLYAFSDGRDGIKKLPFTIPELVTASPCKSAEGILYSGMTLKVKASSFG' A
#
# COMPACT_ATOMS: atom_id res chain seq x y z
N MET A 1 -4.68 8.61 -5.64
CA MET A 1 -3.46 7.78 -5.52
C MET A 1 -3.90 6.33 -5.49
N PHE A 2 -3.22 5.45 -6.23
CA PHE A 2 -3.58 4.04 -6.29
C PHE A 2 -2.38 3.20 -5.84
N LEU A 3 -2.63 2.24 -4.95
CA LEU A 3 -1.67 1.23 -4.52
C LEU A 3 -2.24 -0.13 -4.88
N PHE A 4 -1.53 -0.83 -5.75
CA PHE A 4 -1.75 -2.22 -6.11
C PHE A 4 -0.86 -3.08 -5.22
N ILE A 5 -1.42 -4.18 -4.72
CA ILE A 5 -0.72 -5.11 -3.86
C ILE A 5 -0.76 -6.45 -4.56
N ASP A 6 0.39 -6.86 -5.06
CA ASP A 6 0.50 -8.04 -5.92
C ASP A 6 0.69 -9.28 -5.04
N TYR A 7 -0.13 -10.30 -5.29
CA TYR A 7 -0.12 -11.56 -4.54
C TYR A 7 1.13 -12.38 -4.85
N ILE A 8 1.83 -12.83 -3.80
CA ILE A 8 2.86 -13.88 -3.90
C ILE A 8 2.22 -15.21 -3.47
N PRO A 9 2.36 -16.30 -4.25
CA PRO A 9 1.73 -17.58 -3.94
C PRO A 9 2.13 -18.10 -2.56
N ASN A 10 1.12 -18.51 -1.77
CA ASN A 10 1.17 -19.06 -0.41
C ASN A 10 1.11 -18.05 0.75
N VAL A 11 0.84 -16.76 0.52
CA VAL A 11 0.50 -15.84 1.63
C VAL A 11 -0.69 -14.94 1.28
N THR A 12 -1.80 -15.13 1.99
CA THR A 12 -2.99 -14.29 1.85
C THR A 12 -2.87 -13.08 2.76
N PHE A 13 -2.74 -11.88 2.18
CA PHE A 13 -2.77 -10.62 2.92
C PHE A 13 -3.98 -9.77 2.50
N SER A 14 -4.72 -9.27 3.48
CA SER A 14 -5.76 -8.26 3.32
C SER A 14 -5.29 -6.93 3.89
N PHE A 15 -5.63 -5.82 3.23
CA PHE A 15 -5.22 -4.49 3.66
C PHE A 15 -6.43 -3.64 4.01
N LEU A 16 -6.36 -2.96 5.14
CA LEU A 16 -7.44 -2.14 5.69
C LEU A 16 -6.93 -0.72 5.92
N PRO A 17 -7.33 0.26 5.09
CA PRO A 17 -7.03 1.66 5.35
C PRO A 17 -7.98 2.23 6.43
N ASP A 18 -7.44 2.99 7.38
CA ASP A 18 -8.22 3.74 8.36
C ASP A 18 -8.70 5.06 7.75
N PRO A 19 -10.03 5.30 7.69
CA PRO A 19 -10.57 6.53 7.14
C PRO A 19 -10.32 7.77 8.02
N LYS A 20 -9.94 7.61 9.29
CA LYS A 20 -9.72 8.73 10.22
C LYS A 20 -8.37 9.40 10.02
N ASP A 21 -7.32 8.61 9.87
CA ASP A 21 -5.94 9.09 9.87
C ASP A 21 -5.10 8.58 8.68
N GLY A 22 -5.63 7.70 7.84
CA GLY A 22 -4.92 7.13 6.69
C GLY A 22 -3.92 6.04 7.06
N SER A 23 -3.93 5.56 8.31
CA SER A 23 -3.15 4.40 8.75
C SER A 23 -3.49 3.17 7.91
N LEU A 24 -2.49 2.36 7.59
CA LEU A 24 -2.70 1.12 6.84
C LEU A 24 -2.48 -0.08 7.76
N TYR A 25 -3.43 -1.00 7.77
CA TYR A 25 -3.31 -2.27 8.49
C TYR A 25 -3.19 -3.42 7.50
N ALA A 26 -2.35 -4.38 7.83
CA ALA A 26 -2.23 -5.64 7.11
C ALA A 26 -2.77 -6.76 8.00
N PHE A 27 -3.60 -7.62 7.43
CA PHE A 27 -4.12 -8.82 8.05
C PHE A 27 -3.65 -10.02 7.23
N SER A 28 -2.99 -10.98 7.88
CA SER A 28 -2.61 -12.26 7.28
C SER A 28 -3.51 -13.36 7.82
N ASP A 29 -3.79 -14.40 7.04
CA ASP A 29 -4.46 -15.61 7.54
C ASP A 29 -3.60 -16.40 8.56
N GLY A 30 -2.30 -16.07 8.64
CA GLY A 30 -1.36 -16.58 9.62
C GLY A 30 -1.58 -16.00 11.01
N ARG A 31 -1.06 -16.71 12.02
CA ARG A 31 -1.25 -16.50 13.48
C ARG A 31 -0.93 -15.09 14.03
N ASP A 32 -0.45 -14.16 13.21
CA ASP A 32 0.00 -12.83 13.59
C ASP A 32 -1.13 -11.78 13.65
N GLY A 33 -2.34 -12.11 13.18
CA GLY A 33 -3.52 -11.24 13.29
C GLY A 33 -3.41 -9.94 12.48
N ILE A 34 -4.02 -8.86 12.99
CA ILE A 34 -4.01 -7.54 12.32
C ILE A 34 -2.80 -6.75 12.83
N LYS A 35 -1.94 -6.31 11.91
CA LYS A 35 -0.77 -5.48 12.20
C LYS A 35 -0.92 -4.08 11.59
N LYS A 36 -0.64 -3.05 12.40
CA LYS A 36 -0.51 -1.67 11.91
C LYS A 36 0.83 -1.53 11.18
N LEU A 37 0.81 -1.05 9.95
CA LEU A 37 2.02 -0.74 9.19
C LEU A 37 2.57 0.63 9.63
N PRO A 38 3.90 0.81 9.66
CA PRO A 38 4.52 2.09 10.00
C PRO A 38 4.52 3.10 8.84
N PHE A 39 3.74 2.84 7.79
CA PHE A 39 3.70 3.63 6.56
C PHE A 39 2.25 3.91 6.15
N THR A 40 2.04 5.06 5.54
CA THR A 40 0.78 5.47 4.90
C THR A 40 0.75 5.11 3.41
N ILE A 41 -0.42 5.14 2.79
CA ILE A 41 -0.57 4.93 1.33
C ILE A 41 0.32 5.91 0.52
N PRO A 42 0.38 7.23 0.83
CA PRO A 42 1.31 8.18 0.21
C PRO A 42 2.77 7.75 0.20
N GLU A 43 3.26 7.27 1.35
CA GLU A 43 4.66 6.87 1.51
C GLU A 43 4.95 5.60 0.70
N LEU A 44 4.06 4.61 0.76
CA LEU A 44 4.20 3.36 0.00
C LEU A 44 4.21 3.60 -1.51
N VAL A 45 3.32 4.45 -2.02
CA VAL A 45 3.32 4.76 -3.46
C VAL A 45 4.57 5.53 -3.88
N THR A 46 5.09 6.42 -3.03
CA THR A 46 6.34 7.13 -3.31
C THR A 46 7.55 6.20 -3.33
N ALA A 47 7.55 5.17 -2.47
CA ALA A 47 8.60 4.16 -2.41
C ALA A 47 8.44 3.03 -3.44
N SER A 48 7.32 2.97 -4.14
CA SER A 48 7.02 1.88 -5.08
C SER A 48 7.86 1.96 -6.38
N PRO A 49 8.17 0.81 -7.02
CA PRO A 49 7.88 -0.56 -6.58
C PRO A 49 8.77 -1.00 -5.41
N CYS A 50 8.19 -1.60 -4.37
CA CYS A 50 8.95 -2.10 -3.22
C CYS A 50 8.42 -3.43 -2.69
N LYS A 51 9.30 -4.20 -2.04
CA LYS A 51 8.98 -5.49 -1.43
C LYS A 51 9.05 -5.39 0.09
N SER A 52 8.02 -5.86 0.79
CA SER A 52 8.08 -6.04 2.25
C SER A 52 9.04 -7.16 2.65
N ALA A 53 9.42 -7.17 3.93
CA ALA A 53 10.15 -8.29 4.52
C ALA A 53 9.37 -9.63 4.40
N GLU A 54 8.04 -9.57 4.44
CA GLU A 54 7.13 -10.71 4.29
C GLU A 54 6.96 -11.18 2.83
N GLY A 55 7.65 -10.54 1.88
CA GLY A 55 7.61 -10.90 0.47
C GLY A 55 6.53 -10.20 -0.36
N ILE A 56 5.58 -9.48 0.26
CA ILE A 56 4.54 -8.73 -0.45
C ILE A 56 5.16 -7.67 -1.37
N LEU A 57 4.71 -7.60 -2.63
CA LEU A 57 5.11 -6.57 -3.58
C LEU A 57 4.06 -5.44 -3.62
N TYR A 58 4.52 -4.22 -3.40
CA TYR A 58 3.73 -3.01 -3.50
C TYR A 58 4.06 -2.26 -4.78
N SER A 59 3.05 -2.03 -5.60
CA SER A 59 3.14 -1.29 -6.85
C SER A 59 2.20 -0.09 -6.76
N GLY A 60 2.69 1.13 -6.95
CA GLY A 60 1.90 2.34 -6.71
C GLY A 60 1.96 3.30 -7.89
N MET A 61 0.90 4.07 -8.09
CA MET A 61 0.93 5.22 -8.98
C MET A 61 0.26 6.44 -8.34
N THR A 62 0.92 7.59 -8.50
CA THR A 62 0.32 8.89 -8.21
C THR A 62 -0.07 9.55 -9.52
N LEU A 63 -1.34 9.90 -9.68
CA LEU A 63 -1.78 10.71 -10.81
C LEU A 63 -1.36 12.15 -10.54
N LYS A 64 -0.22 12.57 -11.09
CA LYS A 64 0.12 13.99 -11.12
C LYS A 64 -0.68 14.64 -12.24
N VAL A 65 -1.78 15.31 -11.87
CA VAL A 65 -2.48 16.19 -12.82
C VAL A 65 -1.56 17.39 -13.05
N LYS A 66 -0.95 17.48 -14.23
CA LYS A 66 -0.36 18.74 -14.69
C LYS A 66 -1.51 19.65 -15.09
N ALA A 67 -1.77 20.69 -14.30
CA ALA A 67 -2.52 21.83 -14.81
C ALA A 67 -1.63 22.50 -15.87
N SER A 68 -1.85 22.18 -17.14
CA SER A 68 -1.35 22.99 -18.24
C SER A 68 -2.04 24.35 -18.14
N SER A 69 -1.31 25.37 -17.70
CA SER A 69 -1.71 26.75 -17.87
C SER A 69 -1.91 27.00 -19.36
N PHE A 70 -3.17 27.14 -19.78
CA PHE A 70 -3.51 27.61 -21.11
C PHE A 70 -3.14 29.10 -21.13
N GLY A 71 -2.06 29.43 -21.86
CA GLY A 71 -1.65 30.81 -22.13
C GLY A 71 -2.44 31.41 -23.27
#